data_AF-A0A2E8J8F4-F1
#
_entry.id   AF-A0A2E8J8F4-F1
#
_cell.length_a   1.000
_cell.length_b   1.000
_cell.length_c   1.000
_cell.angle_alpha   90.00
_cell.angle_beta   90.00
_cell.angle_gamma   90.00
#
_symmetry.space_group_name_H-M   'P 1'
#
loop_
_entity.id
_entity.type
_entity.pdbx_description
1 polymer ?
#
loop_
_entity_poly.entity_id
_entity_poly.type
_entity_poly.pdbx_seq_one_letter_code
_entity_poly.pdbx_strand_id
1 'polypeptide(L)'
;MTMTEYNQPESGNEMPQFSGRTTMFRLPAADSAENVDIGIKVAHGTVFRHAIEEALVGPEKMFQVDLRATGYSAEDFDWARSKGATVISAEECWYKSLSPLMDSIRGKLGKDHLVYLSFDIDGVDPPVAPETGTPEPAGLMASQGLEIIRGTFGLNIVGCDLVEVSPPYDTTENTSLLAANLIFEMLCSLPGCVHRLP
;
A
#
# COMPACT_ATOMS: atom_id res chain seq x y z
N MET A 1 -16.94 13.91 -29.39
CA MET A 1 -16.31 12.88 -28.54
C MET A 1 -15.62 11.91 -29.47
N THR A 2 -14.33 12.12 -29.71
CA THR A 2 -13.49 11.21 -30.48
C THR A 2 -13.24 9.99 -29.60
N MET A 3 -13.81 8.84 -29.99
CA MET A 3 -13.46 7.56 -29.39
C MET A 3 -12.00 7.26 -29.70
N THR A 4 -11.21 6.98 -28.68
CA THR A 4 -9.80 6.61 -28.78
C THR A 4 -9.68 5.26 -29.50
N GLU A 5 -9.01 5.26 -30.66
CA GLU A 5 -8.84 4.15 -31.61
C GLU A 5 -7.82 3.07 -31.18
N TYR A 6 -7.35 3.09 -29.93
CA TYR A 6 -6.29 2.20 -29.45
C TYR A 6 -6.73 1.45 -28.21
N ASN A 7 -6.45 0.15 -28.18
CA ASN A 7 -6.57 -0.68 -26.98
C ASN A 7 -5.69 -0.08 -25.87
N GLN A 8 -6.32 0.40 -24.80
CA GLN A 8 -5.63 0.83 -23.58
C GLN A 8 -5.66 -0.32 -22.57
N PRO A 9 -4.60 -0.55 -21.79
CA PRO A 9 -4.72 -1.36 -20.58
C PRO A 9 -5.81 -0.75 -19.69
N GLU A 10 -6.59 -1.60 -19.02
CA GLU A 10 -7.61 -1.10 -18.08
C GLU A 10 -6.96 -0.18 -17.05
N SER A 11 -7.63 0.94 -16.77
CA SER A 11 -7.21 1.90 -15.76
C SER A 11 -7.04 1.19 -14.42
N GLY A 12 -6.13 1.65 -13.56
CA GLY A 12 -6.07 1.24 -12.17
C GLY A 12 -7.38 1.49 -11.40
N ASN A 13 -8.28 2.31 -11.93
CA ASN A 13 -9.64 2.45 -11.40
C ASN A 13 -10.60 1.34 -11.82
N GLU A 14 -10.38 0.73 -12.98
CA GLU A 14 -11.16 -0.39 -13.51
C GLU A 14 -10.59 -1.71 -12.97
N MET A 15 -9.26 -1.83 -12.90
CA MET A 15 -8.50 -2.93 -12.33
C MET A 15 -7.19 -2.44 -11.66
N PRO A 16 -7.24 -2.06 -10.36
CA PRO A 16 -6.05 -1.56 -9.66
C PRO A 16 -4.96 -2.62 -9.59
N GLN A 17 -3.79 -2.24 -10.07
CA GLN A 17 -2.55 -2.97 -9.87
C GLN A 17 -1.67 -2.08 -9.00
N PHE A 18 -1.74 -2.31 -7.70
CA PHE A 18 -0.64 -1.92 -6.85
C PHE A 18 0.41 -3.00 -7.01
N SER A 19 1.39 -2.66 -7.86
CA SER A 19 2.72 -3.25 -8.00
C SER A 19 2.95 -4.40 -9.02
N GLY A 20 4.07 -4.30 -9.79
CA GLY A 20 4.83 -5.38 -10.48
C GLY A 20 4.30 -6.05 -11.75
N ARG A 21 5.04 -6.01 -12.88
CA ARG A 21 4.84 -7.00 -13.96
C ARG A 21 6.09 -7.49 -14.68
N THR A 22 6.20 -8.82 -14.74
CA THR A 22 6.07 -9.58 -16.00
C THR A 22 5.25 -10.85 -15.74
N THR A 23 4.03 -10.94 -16.26
CA THR A 23 3.17 -12.14 -16.20
C THR A 23 2.80 -12.54 -17.63
N MET A 24 3.08 -13.80 -18.02
CA MET A 24 2.69 -14.33 -19.33
C MET A 24 1.55 -15.35 -19.15
N PHE A 25 0.42 -15.14 -19.80
CA PHE A 25 -0.69 -16.09 -19.85
C PHE A 25 -1.32 -16.11 -21.25
N ARG A 26 -2.01 -17.21 -21.57
CA ARG A 26 -2.70 -17.36 -22.84
C ARG A 26 -4.02 -16.59 -22.79
N LEU A 27 -4.22 -15.67 -23.72
CA LEU A 27 -5.50 -14.99 -23.90
C LEU A 27 -6.61 -15.97 -24.31
N PRO A 28 -7.89 -15.69 -23.97
CA PRO A 28 -9.00 -16.41 -24.57
C PRO A 28 -8.91 -16.36 -26.10
N ALA A 29 -9.36 -17.42 -26.76
CA ALA A 29 -9.38 -17.45 -28.22
C ALA A 29 -10.34 -16.35 -28.72
N ALA A 30 -9.80 -15.38 -29.46
CA ALA A 30 -10.53 -14.28 -30.05
C ALA A 30 -10.04 -14.06 -31.48
N ASP A 31 -10.96 -13.69 -32.38
CA ASP A 31 -10.67 -13.44 -33.79
C ASP A 31 -10.00 -12.06 -34.02
N SER A 32 -10.08 -11.15 -33.04
CA SER A 32 -9.42 -9.85 -33.03
C SER A 32 -9.12 -9.37 -31.60
N ALA A 33 -8.28 -8.35 -31.47
CA ALA A 33 -7.95 -7.71 -30.18
C ALA A 33 -8.96 -6.61 -29.79
N GLU A 34 -10.02 -6.40 -30.56
CA GLU A 34 -11.01 -5.37 -30.33
C GLU A 34 -11.94 -5.80 -29.18
N ASN A 35 -12.10 -4.95 -28.16
CA ASN A 35 -12.89 -5.23 -26.94
C ASN A 35 -12.41 -6.45 -26.12
N VAL A 36 -11.15 -6.86 -26.27
CA VAL A 36 -10.57 -7.91 -25.43
C VAL A 36 -10.10 -7.27 -24.12
N ASP A 37 -10.94 -7.40 -23.09
CA ASP A 37 -10.59 -7.05 -21.72
C ASP A 37 -9.83 -8.22 -21.04
N ILE A 38 -8.74 -7.87 -20.37
CA ILE A 38 -7.78 -8.81 -19.80
C ILE A 38 -7.47 -8.39 -18.36
N GLY A 39 -8.27 -8.89 -17.42
CA GLY A 39 -8.08 -8.68 -15.99
C GLY A 39 -8.07 -9.98 -15.19
N ILE A 40 -7.15 -10.10 -14.23
CA ILE A 40 -7.23 -11.12 -13.18
C ILE A 40 -7.90 -10.47 -11.97
N LYS A 41 -9.17 -10.82 -11.71
CA LYS A 41 -9.99 -10.20 -10.66
C LYS A 41 -9.41 -10.33 -9.25
N VAL A 42 -8.63 -11.37 -8.98
CA VAL A 42 -7.99 -11.61 -7.68
C VAL A 42 -6.49 -11.64 -7.86
N ALA A 43 -5.84 -10.55 -7.47
CA ALA A 43 -4.40 -10.37 -7.44
C ALA A 43 -4.00 -9.54 -6.19
N HIS A 44 -2.73 -9.53 -5.82
CA HIS A 44 -2.24 -8.77 -4.67
C HIS A 44 -2.61 -7.27 -4.72
N GLY A 45 -2.58 -6.65 -5.90
CA GLY A 45 -3.03 -5.26 -6.10
C GLY A 45 -4.55 -5.00 -5.97
N THR A 46 -5.39 -6.02 -5.81
CA THR A 46 -6.87 -5.88 -5.78
C THR A 46 -7.48 -5.95 -4.37
N VAL A 47 -6.68 -6.29 -3.34
CA VAL A 47 -7.18 -6.64 -2.00
C VAL A 47 -8.07 -5.57 -1.37
N PHE A 48 -7.61 -4.31 -1.32
CA PHE A 48 -8.37 -3.24 -0.67
C PHE A 48 -9.59 -2.78 -1.47
N ARG A 49 -9.59 -3.01 -2.79
CA ARG A 49 -10.80 -2.79 -3.59
C ARG A 49 -11.89 -3.76 -3.19
N HIS A 50 -11.59 -5.06 -3.16
CA HIS A 50 -12.54 -6.06 -2.68
C HIS A 50 -12.97 -5.78 -1.24
N ALA A 51 -12.05 -5.41 -0.36
CA ALA A 51 -12.39 -5.07 1.03
C ALA A 51 -13.37 -3.89 1.15
N ILE A 52 -13.26 -2.87 0.28
CA ILE A 52 -14.22 -1.75 0.23
C ILE A 52 -15.55 -2.20 -0.41
N GLU A 53 -15.51 -2.90 -1.55
CA GLU A 53 -16.71 -3.34 -2.27
C GLU A 53 -17.54 -4.36 -1.46
N GLU A 54 -16.89 -5.21 -0.66
CA GLU A 54 -17.50 -6.17 0.25
C GLU A 54 -17.87 -5.57 1.63
N ALA A 55 -17.67 -4.25 1.81
CA ALA A 55 -17.95 -3.52 3.04
C ALA A 55 -17.22 -4.07 4.28
N LEU A 56 -16.02 -4.63 4.10
CA LEU A 56 -15.13 -5.07 5.17
C LEU A 56 -14.29 -3.91 5.72
N VAL A 57 -14.01 -2.89 4.90
CA VAL A 57 -13.25 -1.70 5.26
C VAL A 57 -14.06 -0.44 4.94
N GLY A 58 -14.20 0.44 5.92
CA GLY A 58 -14.78 1.78 5.75
C GLY A 58 -13.75 2.73 5.10
N PRO A 59 -13.94 3.15 3.84
CA PRO A 59 -12.95 3.95 3.13
C PRO A 59 -12.70 5.32 3.77
N GLU A 60 -13.69 5.92 4.46
CA GLU A 60 -13.56 7.23 5.11
C GLU A 60 -12.52 7.29 6.25
N LYS A 61 -12.11 6.11 6.76
CA LYS A 61 -11.04 5.95 7.75
C LYS A 61 -9.87 5.12 7.23
N MET A 62 -9.77 4.99 5.90
CA MET A 62 -8.63 4.37 5.23
C MET A 62 -7.61 5.45 4.88
N PHE A 63 -6.35 5.22 5.25
CA PHE A 63 -5.21 6.07 4.92
C PHE A 63 -4.19 5.24 4.17
N GLN A 64 -3.85 5.67 2.96
CA GLN A 64 -2.78 5.06 2.16
C GLN A 64 -1.63 6.05 2.11
N VAL A 65 -0.48 5.66 2.64
CA VAL A 65 0.71 6.52 2.77
C VAL A 65 1.76 6.07 1.78
N ASP A 66 2.47 7.03 1.19
CA ASP A 66 3.55 6.81 0.22
C ASP A 66 3.10 6.23 -1.12
N LEU A 67 1.93 6.65 -1.60
CA LEU A 67 1.48 6.25 -2.94
C LEU A 67 2.34 6.92 -4.01
N ARG A 68 2.92 6.10 -4.88
CA ARG A 68 3.84 6.50 -5.96
C ARG A 68 3.76 5.51 -7.13
N ALA A 69 4.75 5.60 -8.03
CA ALA A 69 4.86 4.90 -9.31
C ALA A 69 4.12 5.58 -10.47
N THR A 70 4.46 5.14 -11.69
CA THR A 70 3.76 5.55 -12.91
C THR A 70 2.44 4.78 -13.02
N GLY A 71 1.34 5.51 -13.17
CA GLY A 71 0.03 4.92 -13.47
C GLY A 71 -0.10 4.46 -14.92
N TYR A 72 -1.15 3.67 -15.17
CA TYR A 72 -1.69 3.37 -16.49
C TYR A 72 -2.64 4.50 -16.97
N SER A 73 -3.25 5.24 -16.04
CA SER A 73 -4.06 6.41 -16.32
C SER A 73 -3.84 7.51 -15.25
N ALA A 74 -4.19 8.75 -15.59
CA ALA A 74 -4.07 9.87 -14.64
C ALA A 74 -5.03 9.69 -13.45
N GLU A 75 -6.09 8.94 -13.68
CA GLU A 75 -7.17 8.75 -12.73
C GLU A 75 -6.88 7.62 -11.73
N ASP A 76 -5.80 6.82 -11.86
CA ASP A 76 -5.59 5.57 -11.09
C ASP A 76 -5.65 5.72 -9.56
N PHE A 77 -5.41 6.92 -9.03
CA PHE A 77 -5.51 7.22 -7.60
C PHE A 77 -6.85 7.81 -7.17
N ASP A 78 -7.72 8.14 -8.12
CA ASP A 78 -8.97 8.85 -7.88
C ASP A 78 -10.08 7.90 -7.42
N TRP A 79 -10.04 6.62 -7.79
CA TRP A 79 -11.05 5.68 -7.31
C TRP A 79 -11.07 5.59 -5.79
N ALA A 80 -9.93 5.37 -5.14
CA ALA A 80 -9.84 5.27 -3.68
C ALA A 80 -10.32 6.57 -3.01
N ARG A 81 -9.88 7.73 -3.52
CA ARG A 81 -10.34 9.05 -3.05
C ARG A 81 -11.85 9.24 -3.22
N SER A 82 -12.42 8.79 -4.35
CA SER A 82 -13.86 8.88 -4.63
C SER A 82 -14.71 8.02 -3.69
N LYS A 83 -14.12 6.95 -3.12
CA LYS A 83 -14.75 6.15 -2.07
C LYS A 83 -14.62 6.77 -0.68
N GLY A 84 -13.72 7.73 -0.49
CA GLY A 84 -13.50 8.43 0.77
C GLY A 84 -12.14 8.17 1.42
N ALA A 85 -11.29 7.33 0.83
CA ALA A 85 -9.95 7.08 1.35
C ALA A 85 -9.07 8.34 1.25
N THR A 86 -8.21 8.53 2.26
CA THR A 86 -7.17 9.54 2.21
C THR A 86 -5.92 8.93 1.60
N VAL A 87 -5.54 9.41 0.42
CA VAL A 87 -4.30 9.04 -0.27
C VAL A 87 -3.26 10.12 -0.01
N ILE A 88 -2.13 9.74 0.59
CA ILE A 88 -0.95 10.58 0.82
C ILE A 88 0.14 10.10 -0.15
N SER A 89 0.54 10.98 -1.06
CA SER A 89 1.57 10.68 -2.07
C SER A 89 2.97 10.64 -1.47
N ALA A 90 3.92 9.99 -2.15
CA ALA A 90 5.33 10.00 -1.73
C ALA A 90 5.92 11.41 -1.69
N GLU A 91 5.55 12.28 -2.63
CA GLU A 91 5.94 13.70 -2.65
C GLU A 91 5.50 14.44 -1.38
N GLU A 92 4.33 14.08 -0.84
CA GLU A 92 3.85 14.58 0.44
C GLU A 92 4.60 14.01 1.64
N CYS A 93 5.47 13.00 1.47
CA CYS A 93 6.29 12.42 2.53
C CYS A 93 7.75 12.89 2.46
N TRP A 94 8.23 13.37 1.32
CA TRP A 94 9.64 13.69 1.12
C TRP A 94 10.16 14.83 2.02
N TYR A 95 11.44 14.68 2.40
CA TYR A 95 12.24 15.67 3.12
C TYR A 95 11.70 16.10 4.50
N LYS A 96 10.84 15.29 5.14
CA LYS A 96 10.29 15.59 6.46
C LYS A 96 9.97 14.36 7.30
N SER A 97 9.82 14.59 8.60
CA SER A 97 9.28 13.60 9.54
C SER A 97 7.79 13.35 9.26
N LEU A 98 7.38 12.10 9.41
CA LEU A 98 5.98 11.67 9.32
C LEU A 98 5.27 11.65 10.68
N SER A 99 5.96 12.01 11.77
CA SER A 99 5.33 12.08 13.09
C SER A 99 4.09 13.01 13.11
N PRO A 100 4.12 14.24 12.54
CA PRO A 100 2.93 15.09 12.49
C PRO A 100 1.80 14.53 11.63
N LEU A 101 2.13 13.78 10.58
CA LEU A 101 1.14 13.07 9.76
C LEU A 101 0.44 11.99 10.61
N MET A 102 1.21 11.22 11.37
CA MET A 102 0.65 10.19 12.25
C MET A 102 -0.21 10.78 13.38
N ASP A 103 0.14 11.96 13.92
CA ASP A 103 -0.71 12.68 14.88
C ASP A 103 -2.08 13.00 14.29
N SER A 104 -2.09 13.49 13.04
CA SER A 104 -3.32 13.78 12.29
C SER A 104 -4.14 12.53 12.01
N ILE A 105 -3.49 11.45 11.54
CA ILE A 105 -4.15 10.16 11.27
C ILE A 105 -4.77 9.60 12.56
N ARG A 106 -4.02 9.58 13.67
CA ARG A 106 -4.56 9.13 14.96
C ARG A 106 -5.75 9.95 15.42
N GLY A 107 -5.70 11.27 15.25
CA GLY A 107 -6.81 12.17 15.57
C GLY A 107 -8.08 11.86 14.78
N LYS A 108 -7.95 11.52 13.49
CA LYS A 108 -9.08 11.16 12.61
C LYS A 108 -9.63 9.75 12.89
N LEU A 109 -8.76 8.78 13.13
CA LEU A 109 -9.16 7.41 13.48
C LEU A 109 -9.90 7.40 14.82
N GLY A 110 -9.36 8.09 15.82
CA GLY A 110 -9.87 8.10 17.18
C GLY A 110 -9.59 6.78 17.92
N LYS A 111 -9.82 6.77 19.24
CA LYS A 111 -9.52 5.60 20.09
C LYS A 111 -10.56 4.50 20.04
N ASP A 112 -11.79 4.82 19.65
CA ASP A 112 -12.93 3.90 19.73
C ASP A 112 -13.08 2.99 18.50
N HIS A 113 -12.31 3.25 17.43
CA HIS A 113 -12.41 2.48 16.19
C HIS A 113 -11.41 1.33 16.21
N LEU A 114 -11.84 0.16 15.74
CA LEU A 114 -10.93 -0.96 15.49
C LEU A 114 -10.05 -0.59 14.30
N VAL A 115 -8.73 -0.66 14.48
CA VAL A 115 -7.74 -0.29 13.46
C VAL A 115 -6.93 -1.52 13.09
N TYR A 116 -6.72 -1.71 11.78
CA TYR A 116 -5.79 -2.71 11.25
C TYR A 116 -4.63 -1.97 10.57
N LEU A 117 -3.39 -2.40 10.83
CA LEU A 117 -2.21 -1.87 10.16
C LEU A 117 -1.67 -2.91 9.17
N SER A 118 -1.75 -2.62 7.88
CA SER A 118 -1.04 -3.40 6.86
C SER A 118 0.18 -2.62 6.39
N PHE A 119 1.35 -3.25 6.39
CA PHE A 119 2.60 -2.63 5.99
C PHE A 119 3.22 -3.40 4.84
N ASP A 120 3.17 -2.83 3.64
CA ASP A 120 3.88 -3.35 2.48
C ASP A 120 5.34 -2.91 2.54
N ILE A 121 6.28 -3.86 2.46
CA ILE A 121 7.70 -3.54 2.48
C ILE A 121 8.14 -2.78 1.23
N ASP A 122 7.39 -2.89 0.13
CA ASP A 122 7.65 -2.15 -1.11
C ASP A 122 7.41 -0.63 -0.97
N GLY A 123 6.74 -0.19 0.10
CA GLY A 123 6.65 1.21 0.51
C GLY A 123 8.00 1.81 0.91
N VAL A 124 8.96 0.97 1.31
CA VAL A 124 10.32 1.40 1.67
C VAL A 124 11.19 1.47 0.41
N ASP A 125 12.04 2.49 0.32
CA ASP A 125 12.89 2.72 -0.84
C ASP A 125 13.79 1.50 -1.15
N PRO A 126 13.97 1.11 -2.43
CA PRO A 126 14.72 -0.10 -2.80
C PRO A 126 16.16 -0.23 -2.27
N PRO A 127 16.96 0.85 -2.09
CA PRO A 127 18.27 0.80 -1.43
C PRO A 127 18.19 0.38 0.05
N VAL A 128 17.02 0.46 0.68
CA VAL A 128 16.78 0.08 2.08
C VAL A 128 16.07 -1.27 2.16
N ALA A 129 15.11 -1.54 1.26
CA ALA A 129 14.35 -2.78 1.18
C ALA A 129 14.34 -3.34 -0.27
N PRO A 130 15.45 -3.94 -0.73
CA PRO A 130 15.53 -4.48 -2.08
C PRO A 130 14.68 -5.75 -2.31
N GLU A 131 14.29 -6.50 -1.26
CA GLU A 131 13.56 -7.78 -1.38
C GLU A 131 12.05 -7.60 -1.50
N THR A 132 11.60 -7.08 -2.64
CA THR A 132 10.17 -7.11 -2.97
C THR A 132 9.98 -7.48 -4.43
N GLY A 133 8.82 -8.02 -4.77
CA GLY A 133 8.49 -8.35 -6.17
C GLY A 133 8.45 -7.11 -7.06
N THR A 134 8.26 -5.93 -6.48
CA THR A 134 7.73 -4.75 -7.18
C THR A 134 8.37 -3.44 -6.71
N PRO A 135 9.71 -3.33 -6.74
CA PRO A 135 10.41 -2.18 -6.18
C PRO A 135 10.12 -0.90 -6.99
N GLU A 136 9.66 0.14 -6.31
CA GLU A 136 9.43 1.47 -6.89
C GLU A 136 10.38 2.49 -6.24
N PRO A 137 11.11 3.31 -7.03
CA PRO A 137 12.07 4.26 -6.47
C PRO A 137 11.40 5.42 -5.73
N ALA A 138 12.21 6.14 -4.93
CA ALA A 138 11.82 7.34 -4.17
C ALA A 138 10.72 7.11 -3.11
N GLY A 139 10.77 5.94 -2.45
CA GLY A 139 9.89 5.58 -1.35
C GLY A 139 10.37 6.06 0.02
N LEU A 140 9.76 5.49 1.06
CA LEU A 140 10.08 5.84 2.45
C LEU A 140 11.48 5.36 2.86
N MET A 141 12.14 6.16 3.70
CA MET A 141 13.30 5.66 4.47
C MET A 141 12.83 4.82 5.67
N ALA A 142 13.66 3.88 6.13
CA ALA A 142 13.33 3.03 7.30
C ALA A 142 12.90 3.84 8.54
N SER A 143 13.48 5.03 8.76
CA SER A 143 13.09 5.93 9.84
C SER A 143 11.63 6.41 9.73
N GLN A 144 11.16 6.69 8.51
CA GLN A 144 9.78 7.11 8.27
C GLN A 144 8.81 5.94 8.45
N GLY A 145 9.20 4.72 8.04
CA GLY A 145 8.45 3.50 8.36
C GLY A 145 8.28 3.29 9.86
N LEU A 146 9.33 3.52 10.66
CA LEU A 146 9.27 3.47 12.12
C LEU A 146 8.37 4.56 12.71
N GLU A 147 8.42 5.79 12.18
CA GLU A 147 7.52 6.88 12.59
C GLU A 147 6.05 6.52 12.36
N ILE A 148 5.73 5.86 11.24
CA ILE A 148 4.40 5.35 10.95
C ILE A 148 3.98 4.30 11.98
N ILE A 149 4.79 3.25 12.16
CA ILE A 149 4.44 2.13 13.06
C ILE A 149 4.29 2.62 14.50
N ARG A 150 5.29 3.32 15.04
CA ARG A 150 5.23 3.87 16.41
C ARG A 150 4.15 4.93 16.56
N GLY A 151 3.84 5.64 15.48
CA GLY A 151 2.75 6.59 15.39
C GLY A 151 1.36 5.95 15.50
N THR A 152 1.24 4.62 15.51
CA THR A 152 -0.03 3.93 15.80
C THR A 152 -0.26 3.70 17.29
N PHE A 153 0.75 3.92 18.14
CA PHE A 153 0.63 3.71 19.57
C PHE A 153 -0.56 4.47 20.18
N GLY A 154 -1.37 3.75 20.98
CA GLY A 154 -2.57 4.29 21.62
C GLY A 154 -3.85 4.24 20.77
N LEU A 155 -3.78 3.73 19.54
CA LEU A 155 -4.96 3.30 18.78
C LEU A 155 -5.43 1.91 19.25
N ASN A 156 -6.69 1.59 18.96
CA ASN A 156 -7.25 0.26 19.20
C ASN A 156 -6.90 -0.68 18.04
N ILE A 157 -5.61 -1.02 17.92
CA ILE A 157 -5.08 -1.93 16.89
C ILE A 157 -5.55 -3.35 17.19
N VAL A 158 -6.33 -3.95 16.29
CA VAL A 158 -6.87 -5.31 16.42
C VAL A 158 -6.06 -6.37 15.66
N GLY A 159 -5.17 -5.92 14.78
CA GLY A 159 -4.30 -6.79 14.00
C GLY A 159 -3.36 -5.97 13.12
N CYS A 160 -2.29 -6.63 12.68
CA CYS A 160 -1.35 -6.07 11.73
C CYS A 160 -0.68 -7.18 10.90
N ASP A 161 -0.24 -6.83 9.70
CA ASP A 161 0.62 -7.66 8.85
C ASP A 161 1.78 -6.85 8.27
N LEU A 162 2.85 -7.56 7.88
CA LEU A 162 3.92 -7.05 7.05
C LEU A 162 4.05 -7.99 5.85
N VAL A 163 3.90 -7.45 4.65
CA VAL A 163 3.75 -8.22 3.40
C VAL A 163 4.86 -7.92 2.39
N GLU A 164 4.87 -8.69 1.29
CA GLU A 164 5.73 -8.53 0.11
C GLU A 164 7.25 -8.67 0.30
N VAL A 165 7.71 -9.15 1.46
CA VAL A 165 9.11 -9.59 1.60
C VAL A 165 9.34 -10.79 0.68
N SER A 166 10.27 -10.65 -0.26
CA SER A 166 10.60 -11.68 -1.25
C SER A 166 12.08 -12.09 -1.17
N PRO A 167 12.44 -13.05 -0.28
CA PRO A 167 13.82 -13.45 -0.01
C PRO A 167 14.69 -13.81 -1.23
N PRO A 168 14.17 -14.39 -2.34
CA PRO A 168 15.00 -14.71 -3.50
C PRO A 168 15.71 -13.51 -4.17
N TYR A 169 15.29 -12.27 -3.88
CA TYR A 169 15.83 -11.06 -4.51
C TYR A 169 16.96 -10.38 -3.71
N ASP A 170 17.35 -10.87 -2.54
CA ASP A 170 18.51 -10.37 -1.79
C ASP A 170 19.29 -11.51 -1.14
N THR A 171 20.56 -11.60 -1.51
CA THR A 171 21.48 -12.58 -0.94
C THR A 171 22.02 -12.18 0.44
N THR A 172 21.68 -11.00 0.93
CA THR A 172 22.17 -10.42 2.19
C THR A 172 21.17 -10.43 3.33
N GLU A 173 19.91 -10.79 3.06
CA GLU A 173 18.80 -10.87 4.05
C GLU A 173 18.50 -9.54 4.77
N ASN A 174 18.90 -8.41 4.19
CA ASN A 174 18.77 -7.10 4.85
C ASN A 174 17.31 -6.68 4.95
N THR A 175 16.50 -6.97 3.93
CA THR A 175 15.07 -6.64 3.96
C THR A 175 14.34 -7.52 4.96
N SER A 176 14.69 -8.81 4.99
CA SER A 176 14.19 -9.76 5.98
C SER A 176 14.52 -9.31 7.42
N LEU A 177 15.74 -8.81 7.67
CA LEU A 177 16.12 -8.24 8.96
C LEU A 177 15.34 -6.96 9.29
N LEU A 178 15.17 -6.06 8.33
CA LEU A 178 14.37 -4.85 8.50
C LEU A 178 12.92 -5.21 8.85
N ALA A 179 12.30 -6.10 8.07
CA ALA A 179 10.94 -6.57 8.30
C ALA A 179 10.77 -7.18 9.70
N ALA A 180 11.70 -8.02 10.14
CA ALA A 180 11.66 -8.59 11.50
C ALA A 180 11.69 -7.52 12.60
N ASN A 181 12.50 -6.47 12.44
CA ASN A 181 12.55 -5.35 13.38
C ASN A 181 11.28 -4.49 13.32
N LEU A 182 10.71 -4.25 12.14
CA LEU A 182 9.45 -3.53 11.99
C LEU A 182 8.28 -4.30 12.63
N ILE A 183 8.22 -5.63 12.46
CA ILE A 183 7.23 -6.49 13.12
C ILE A 183 7.34 -6.40 14.65
N PHE A 184 8.56 -6.35 15.19
CA PHE A 184 8.75 -6.15 16.62
C PHE A 184 8.19 -4.79 17.11
N GLU A 185 8.39 -3.72 16.33
CA GLU A 185 7.82 -2.40 16.62
C GLU A 185 6.29 -2.36 16.51
N MET A 186 5.71 -3.13 15.57
CA MET A 186 4.25 -3.32 15.50
C MET A 186 3.74 -4.02 16.75
N LEU A 187 4.41 -5.09 17.20
CA LEU A 187 4.08 -5.79 18.43
C LEU A 187 4.10 -4.84 19.64
N CYS A 188 5.08 -3.96 19.73
CA CYS A 188 5.17 -2.95 20.79
C CYS A 188 4.08 -1.86 20.71
N SER A 189 3.40 -1.73 19.58
CA SER A 189 2.32 -0.76 19.35
C SER A 189 0.92 -1.32 19.62
N LEU A 190 0.81 -2.63 19.90
CA LEU A 190 -0.47 -3.28 20.20
C LEU A 190 -1.07 -2.86 21.56
N PRO A 191 -2.40 -2.94 21.73
CA PRO A 191 -3.05 -2.66 23.00
C PRO A 191 -2.49 -3.49 24.16
N GLY A 192 -2.28 -2.84 25.31
CA GLY A 192 -1.73 -3.46 26.52
C GLY A 192 -0.22 -3.27 26.70
N CYS A 193 0.50 -2.82 25.67
CA CYS A 193 1.88 -2.39 25.80
C CYS A 193 1.98 -1.11 26.64
N VAL A 194 2.85 -1.12 27.65
CA VAL A 194 3.08 0.04 28.51
C VAL A 194 4.11 0.94 27.85
N HIS A 195 3.70 2.15 27.48
CA HIS A 195 4.66 3.17 27.06
C HIS A 195 5.47 3.64 28.26
N ARG A 196 6.76 3.31 28.27
CA ARG A 196 7.72 3.76 29.28
C ARG A 196 8.71 4.71 28.61
N LEU A 197 8.23 5.86 28.16
CA LEU A 197 9.11 7.00 27.86
C LEU A 197 8.87 8.08 28.93
N PRO A 198 9.93 8.83 29.31
CA PRO A 198 9.87 9.84 30.37
C PRO A 198 8.85 10.95 30.12
#